data_AF-A0A1F9VXN9-F1
#
_entry.id   AF-A0A1F9VXN9-F1
#
_cell.length_a   1.000
_cell.length_b   1.000
_cell.length_c   1.000
_cell.angle_alpha   90.00
_cell.angle_beta   90.00
_cell.angle_gamma   90.00
#
_symmetry.space_group_name_H-M   'P 1'
#
loop_
_entity.id
_entity.type
_entity.pdbx_description
1 polymer ?
#
loop_
_entity_poly.entity_id
_entity_poly.type
_entity_poly.pdbx_seq_one_letter_code
_entity_poly.pdbx_strand_id
1 'polypeptide(L)'
;MLVLKEAELPALKLIAAASKDWLKKGNPPPLIFSRERLLASGDTFPIELSDMKEFHKVLYGEDALPGMTIDPAHLRLALERELKGKLILLRESYLALGGDKKALKELMTDSLSQFLVLCRAALRLREGSVPASKLESAARLKTHVDYDAEIFKLVHQLKTGDYSGPLDPEALFGRYLAAIDRLCAAVDGWAEGK
;
A
#
# COMPACT_ATOMS: atom_id res chain seq x y z
N MET A 1 11.25 -4.66 10.42
CA MET A 1 11.16 -3.63 11.47
C MET A 1 11.92 -4.13 12.70
N LEU A 2 12.66 -3.26 13.37
CA LEU A 2 13.30 -3.51 14.66
C LEU A 2 12.53 -2.70 15.72
N VAL A 3 12.20 -3.35 16.83
CA VAL A 3 11.55 -2.69 17.97
C VAL A 3 12.48 -2.76 19.15
N LEU A 4 12.88 -1.59 19.63
CA LEU A 4 13.85 -1.44 20.71
C LEU A 4 13.14 -0.97 21.97
N LYS A 5 13.73 -1.23 23.13
CA LYS A 5 13.30 -0.54 24.36
C LYS A 5 13.58 0.96 24.24
N GLU A 6 14.79 1.30 23.82
CA GLU A 6 15.27 2.67 23.60
C GLU A 6 15.94 2.74 22.22
N ALA A 7 15.49 3.67 21.38
CA ALA A 7 15.95 3.83 20.00
C ALA A 7 16.85 5.06 19.82
N GLU A 8 17.78 5.25 20.75
CA GLU A 8 18.67 6.42 20.78
C GLU A 8 19.94 6.24 19.94
N LEU A 9 20.69 7.32 19.75
CA LEU A 9 21.90 7.35 18.91
C LEU A 9 22.91 6.21 19.22
N PRO A 10 23.18 5.82 20.48
CA PRO A 10 24.06 4.68 20.74
C PRO A 10 23.57 3.37 20.11
N ALA A 11 22.27 3.07 20.23
CA ALA A 11 21.67 1.90 19.60
C ALA A 11 21.69 2.02 18.07
N LEU A 12 21.39 3.20 17.53
CA LEU A 12 21.44 3.44 16.08
C LEU A 12 22.85 3.26 15.52
N LYS A 13 23.91 3.67 16.23
CA LYS A 13 25.31 3.44 15.82
C LYS A 13 25.65 1.95 15.71
N LEU A 14 25.19 1.15 16.68
CA LEU A 14 25.39 -0.30 16.67
C LEU A 14 24.65 -0.95 15.50
N ILE A 15 23.39 -0.56 15.28
CA ILE A 15 22.58 -1.07 14.17
C ILE A 15 23.16 -0.65 12.83
N ALA A 16 23.63 0.59 12.69
CA ALA A 16 24.27 1.08 11.47
C ALA A 16 25.54 0.27 11.14
N ALA A 17 26.35 -0.04 12.16
CA ALA A 17 27.53 -0.89 11.97
C ALA A 17 27.14 -2.32 11.53
N ALA A 18 26.14 -2.92 12.15
CA ALA A 18 25.64 -4.25 11.80
C ALA A 18 24.93 -4.29 10.43
N SER A 19 24.36 -3.17 9.98
CA SER A 19 23.61 -3.09 8.72
C SER A 19 24.48 -2.79 7.49
N LYS A 20 25.80 -2.62 7.65
CA LYS A 20 26.69 -2.21 6.54
C LYS A 20 26.58 -3.13 5.32
N ASP A 21 26.71 -4.44 5.52
CA ASP A 21 26.68 -5.40 4.40
C ASP A 21 25.27 -5.58 3.82
N TRP A 22 24.24 -5.41 4.65
CA TRP A 22 22.84 -5.38 4.21
C TRP A 22 22.59 -4.22 3.24
N LEU A 23 23.03 -3.02 3.61
CA LEU A 23 22.89 -1.80 2.82
C LEU A 23 23.75 -1.85 1.54
N LYS A 24 24.98 -2.36 1.62
CA LYS A 24 25.85 -2.53 0.44
C LYS A 24 25.24 -3.43 -0.64
N LYS A 25 24.34 -4.34 -0.26
CA LYS A 25 23.58 -5.19 -1.18
C LYS A 25 22.35 -4.51 -1.79
N GLY A 26 22.15 -3.21 -1.56
CA GLY A 26 21.02 -2.44 -2.09
C GLY A 26 19.70 -2.61 -1.33
N ASN A 27 19.72 -3.29 -0.18
CA ASN A 27 18.53 -3.41 0.64
C ASN A 27 18.25 -2.10 1.40
N PRO A 28 16.97 -1.74 1.64
CA PRO A 28 16.64 -0.56 2.41
C PRO A 28 17.08 -0.71 3.88
N PRO A 29 17.38 0.39 4.59
CA PRO A 29 17.66 0.34 6.02
C PRO A 29 16.47 -0.24 6.80
N PRO A 30 16.71 -0.94 7.91
CA PRO A 30 15.63 -1.44 8.74
C PRO A 30 14.83 -0.27 9.32
N LEU A 31 13.50 -0.37 9.27
CA LEU A 31 12.61 0.52 10.02
C LEU A 31 12.79 0.26 11.53
N ILE A 32 12.95 1.32 12.32
CA ILE A 32 13.23 1.23 13.76
C ILE A 32 12.15 2.00 14.54
N PHE A 33 11.63 1.37 15.59
CA PHE A 33 10.74 1.99 16.57
C PHE A 33 11.24 1.73 18.00
N SER A 34 10.93 2.62 18.94
CA SER A 34 10.83 2.20 20.34
C SER A 34 9.48 1.50 20.57
N ARG A 35 9.39 0.60 21.55
CA ARG A 35 8.14 -0.11 21.87
C ARG A 35 6.99 0.86 22.17
N GLU A 36 7.26 1.89 22.96
CA GLU A 36 6.28 2.94 23.29
C GLU A 36 5.80 3.68 22.03
N ARG A 37 6.72 4.13 21.18
CA ARG A 37 6.38 4.83 19.93
C ARG A 37 5.54 3.96 19.02
N LEU A 38 5.90 2.67 18.87
CA LEU A 38 5.16 1.74 18.01
C LEU A 38 3.70 1.62 18.45
N LEU A 39 3.46 1.39 19.74
CA LEU A 39 2.11 1.23 20.29
C LEU A 39 1.27 2.51 20.16
N ALA A 40 1.92 3.67 20.23
CA ALA A 40 1.29 4.98 20.04
C ALA A 40 1.15 5.41 18.57
N SER A 41 1.54 4.59 17.60
CA SER A 41 1.60 4.97 16.18
C SER A 41 0.40 4.52 15.35
N GLY A 42 -0.58 3.87 15.98
CA GLY A 42 -1.75 3.30 15.29
C GLY A 42 -2.64 4.32 14.58
N ASP A 43 -2.58 5.59 14.99
CA ASP A 43 -3.28 6.72 14.35
C ASP A 43 -2.55 7.27 13.12
N THR A 44 -1.22 7.21 13.14
CA THR A 44 -0.33 7.85 12.17
C THR A 44 0.02 6.90 11.02
N PHE A 45 0.17 5.61 11.30
CA PHE A 45 0.47 4.57 10.30
C PHE A 45 -0.57 3.43 10.31
N PRO A 46 -1.89 3.74 10.25
CA PRO A 46 -2.94 2.74 10.43
C PRO A 46 -2.95 1.70 9.31
N ILE A 47 -2.56 2.07 8.09
CA ILE A 47 -2.53 1.14 6.94
C ILE A 47 -1.42 0.11 7.14
N GLU A 48 -0.21 0.58 7.39
CA GLU A 48 0.99 -0.24 7.55
C GLU A 48 0.86 -1.14 8.78
N LEU A 49 0.43 -0.58 9.91
CA LEU A 49 0.34 -1.30 11.17
C LEU A 49 -0.80 -2.31 11.16
N SER A 50 -1.92 -2.03 10.48
CA SER A 50 -2.98 -3.03 10.28
C SER A 50 -2.49 -4.19 9.43
N ASP A 51 -1.72 -3.88 8.39
CA ASP A 51 -1.15 -4.89 7.50
C ASP A 51 -0.13 -5.76 8.24
N MET A 52 0.73 -5.14 9.04
CA MET A 52 1.72 -5.84 9.84
C MET A 52 1.08 -6.71 10.92
N LYS A 53 -0.01 -6.28 11.58
CA LYS A 53 -0.71 -7.10 12.59
C LYS A 53 -1.22 -8.43 12.04
N GLU A 54 -1.57 -8.47 10.76
CA GLU A 54 -2.14 -9.65 10.11
C GLU A 54 -1.09 -10.45 9.33
N PHE A 55 -0.07 -9.77 8.79
CA PHE A 55 0.91 -10.35 7.88
C PHE A 55 2.37 -10.07 8.28
N HIS A 56 2.76 -10.40 9.52
CA HIS A 56 4.15 -10.36 9.95
C HIS A 56 4.73 -11.74 10.24
N LYS A 57 6.06 -11.78 10.33
CA LYS A 57 6.82 -12.89 10.89
C LYS A 57 7.79 -12.33 11.92
N VAL A 58 7.71 -12.82 13.15
CA VAL A 58 8.72 -12.53 14.18
C VAL A 58 10.00 -13.29 13.82
N LEU A 59 11.08 -12.56 13.62
CA LEU A 59 12.39 -13.14 13.29
C LEU A 59 13.22 -13.43 14.54
N TYR A 60 13.07 -12.61 15.58
CA TYR A 60 13.79 -12.73 16.85
C TYR A 60 13.07 -11.95 17.95
N GLY A 61 13.11 -12.46 19.18
CA GLY A 61 12.52 -11.82 20.36
C GLY A 61 11.00 -11.98 20.47
N GLU A 62 10.39 -11.13 21.29
CA GLU A 62 8.94 -11.08 21.49
C GLU A 62 8.23 -10.38 20.32
N ASP A 63 6.97 -10.76 20.08
CA ASP A 63 6.10 -10.00 19.21
C ASP A 63 5.72 -8.66 19.86
N ALA A 64 5.98 -7.57 19.15
CA ALA A 64 5.75 -6.20 19.64
C ALA A 64 4.42 -5.59 19.16
N LEU A 65 3.70 -6.26 18.25
CA LEU A 65 2.42 -5.79 17.70
C LEU A 65 1.19 -6.07 18.59
N PRO A 66 1.15 -7.10 19.46
CA PRO A 66 0.07 -7.29 20.41
C PRO A 66 -0.13 -6.06 21.31
N GLY A 67 -1.40 -5.74 21.59
CA GLY A 67 -1.79 -4.58 22.41
C GLY A 67 -1.95 -3.27 21.64
N MET A 68 -1.53 -3.21 20.37
CA MET A 68 -1.79 -2.06 19.52
C MET A 68 -3.24 -2.03 19.04
N THR A 69 -3.89 -0.88 19.18
CA THR A 69 -5.26 -0.63 18.69
C THR A 69 -5.20 0.35 17.52
N ILE A 70 -5.94 0.06 16.46
CA ILE A 70 -6.05 0.91 15.28
C ILE A 70 -7.52 1.26 15.14
N ASP A 71 -7.84 2.54 15.29
CA ASP A 71 -9.19 3.04 15.11
C ASP A 71 -9.56 3.01 13.61
N PRO A 72 -10.68 2.39 13.21
CA PRO A 72 -11.19 2.43 11.85
C PRO A 72 -11.29 3.85 11.27
N ALA A 73 -11.56 4.88 12.09
CA ALA A 73 -11.61 6.27 11.67
C ALA A 73 -10.26 6.78 11.17
N HIS A 74 -9.16 6.45 11.87
CA HIS A 74 -7.80 6.79 11.42
C HIS A 74 -7.44 6.03 10.15
N LEU A 75 -7.79 4.74 10.05
CA LEU A 75 -7.58 3.96 8.83
C LEU A 75 -8.30 4.56 7.63
N ARG A 76 -9.57 4.97 7.80
CA ARG A 76 -10.36 5.63 6.75
C ARG A 76 -9.72 6.95 6.30
N LEU A 77 -9.33 7.82 7.24
CA LEU A 77 -8.66 9.10 6.95
C LEU A 77 -7.33 8.91 6.21
N ALA A 78 -6.50 7.97 6.66
CA ALA A 78 -5.24 7.66 6.01
C ALA A 78 -5.45 7.10 4.59
N LEU A 79 -6.43 6.21 4.40
CA LEU A 79 -6.79 5.67 3.10
C LEU A 79 -7.22 6.78 2.13
N GLU A 80 -8.10 7.66 2.58
CA GLU A 80 -8.58 8.79 1.78
C GLU A 80 -7.42 9.69 1.33
N ARG A 81 -6.53 10.06 2.27
CA ARG A 81 -5.35 10.89 2.00
C ARG A 81 -4.41 10.23 0.98
N GLU A 82 -4.05 8.96 1.21
CA GLU A 82 -3.13 8.22 0.34
C GLU A 82 -3.72 8.00 -1.06
N LEU A 83 -5.01 7.65 -1.15
CA LEU A 83 -5.70 7.46 -2.42
C LEU A 83 -5.74 8.75 -3.24
N LYS A 84 -6.20 9.86 -2.63
CA LYS A 84 -6.28 11.17 -3.30
C LYS A 84 -4.89 11.65 -3.75
N GLY A 85 -3.88 11.54 -2.88
CA GLY A 85 -2.51 11.92 -3.22
C GLY A 85 -1.94 11.12 -4.39
N LYS A 86 -2.14 9.79 -4.40
CA LYS A 86 -1.65 8.93 -5.49
C LYS A 86 -2.43 9.12 -6.78
N LEU A 87 -3.73 9.40 -6.72
CA LEU A 87 -4.53 9.72 -7.90
C LEU A 87 -4.06 11.03 -8.57
N ILE A 88 -3.75 12.06 -7.78
CA ILE A 88 -3.15 13.31 -8.29
C ILE A 88 -1.82 13.00 -8.97
N LEU A 89 -0.91 12.30 -8.29
CA LEU A 89 0.39 11.94 -8.84
C LEU A 89 0.28 11.10 -10.12
N LEU A 90 -0.68 10.18 -10.18
CA LEU A 90 -0.92 9.35 -11.38
C LEU A 90 -1.32 10.21 -12.58
N ARG A 91 -2.17 11.22 -12.37
CA ARG A 91 -2.59 12.18 -13.40
C ARG A 91 -1.44 13.08 -13.84
N GLU A 92 -0.69 13.63 -12.90
CA GLU A 92 0.51 14.44 -13.19
C GLU A 92 1.54 13.63 -13.99
N SER A 93 1.78 12.38 -13.57
CA SER A 93 2.71 11.48 -14.24
C SER A 93 2.27 11.19 -15.67
N TYR A 94 0.98 10.95 -15.90
CA TYR A 94 0.43 10.76 -17.25
C TYR A 94 0.67 11.98 -18.15
N LEU A 95 0.41 13.20 -17.64
CA LEU A 95 0.63 14.43 -18.40
C LEU A 95 2.11 14.61 -18.78
N ALA A 96 3.02 14.24 -17.87
CA ALA A 96 4.46 14.34 -18.11
C ALA A 96 4.98 13.38 -19.20
N LEU A 97 4.22 12.34 -19.56
CA LEU A 97 4.66 11.37 -20.59
C LEU A 97 4.62 11.94 -22.01
N GLY A 98 3.83 12.97 -22.28
CA GLY A 98 3.72 13.56 -23.62
C GLY A 98 3.29 12.57 -24.72
N GLY A 99 2.55 11.52 -24.37
CA GLY A 99 2.10 10.48 -25.31
C GLY A 99 3.05 9.27 -25.46
N ASP A 100 4.11 9.17 -24.66
CA ASP A 100 4.97 7.98 -24.66
C ASP A 100 4.24 6.74 -24.13
N LYS A 101 3.87 5.84 -25.06
CA LYS A 101 3.14 4.60 -24.78
C LYS A 101 3.94 3.59 -23.95
N LYS A 102 5.28 3.56 -24.09
CA LYS A 102 6.12 2.65 -23.30
C LYS A 102 6.17 3.14 -21.85
N ALA A 103 6.41 4.43 -21.65
CA ALA A 103 6.40 5.03 -20.34
C ALA A 103 5.02 4.96 -19.66
N LEU A 104 3.93 4.94 -20.44
CA LEU A 104 2.57 4.74 -19.92
C LEU A 104 2.38 3.34 -19.31
N LYS A 105 2.94 2.30 -19.93
CA LYS A 105 2.96 0.97 -19.35
C LYS A 105 3.72 0.97 -18.03
N GLU A 106 4.91 1.56 -18.01
CA GLU A 106 5.77 1.64 -16.81
C GLU A 106 5.05 2.36 -15.66
N LEU A 107 4.38 3.49 -15.95
CA LEU A 107 3.55 4.23 -14.99
C LEU A 107 2.48 3.34 -14.32
N MET A 108 1.76 2.54 -15.10
CA MET A 108 0.76 1.62 -14.55
C MET A 108 1.42 0.53 -13.69
N THR A 109 2.49 -0.11 -14.18
CA THR A 109 3.13 -1.23 -13.47
C THR A 109 3.87 -0.81 -12.20
N ASP A 110 4.41 0.40 -12.18
CA ASP A 110 5.16 0.93 -11.03
C ASP A 110 4.21 1.40 -9.93
N SER A 111 3.08 2.00 -10.30
CA SER A 111 2.07 2.44 -9.33
C SER A 111 1.22 1.28 -8.76
N LEU A 112 1.08 0.17 -9.49
CA LEU A 112 0.19 -0.95 -9.15
C LEU A 112 0.36 -1.45 -7.71
N SER A 113 1.60 -1.69 -7.27
CA SER A 113 1.86 -2.28 -5.96
C SER A 113 1.30 -1.41 -4.82
N GLN A 114 1.33 -0.09 -4.98
CA GLN A 114 0.81 0.84 -3.97
C GLN A 114 -0.72 0.83 -3.96
N PHE A 115 -1.38 0.86 -5.12
CA PHE A 115 -2.84 0.78 -5.19
C PHE A 115 -3.38 -0.55 -4.69
N LEU A 116 -2.67 -1.66 -4.90
CA LEU A 116 -3.04 -2.96 -4.34
C LEU A 116 -2.97 -3.01 -2.80
N VAL A 117 -2.01 -2.29 -2.19
CA VAL A 117 -1.98 -2.12 -0.73
C VAL A 117 -3.21 -1.33 -0.26
N LEU A 118 -3.57 -0.26 -0.97
CA LEU A 118 -4.74 0.56 -0.63
C LEU A 118 -6.07 -0.20 -0.83
N CYS A 119 -6.18 -1.05 -1.86
CA CYS A 119 -7.34 -1.93 -2.04
C CYS A 119 -7.49 -2.89 -0.85
N ARG A 120 -6.38 -3.50 -0.40
CA ARG A 120 -6.41 -4.39 0.76
C ARG A 120 -6.78 -3.66 2.05
N ALA A 121 -6.23 -2.47 2.27
CA ALA A 121 -6.60 -1.65 3.43
C ALA A 121 -8.07 -1.20 3.38
N ALA A 122 -8.59 -0.83 2.20
CA ALA A 122 -9.98 -0.48 2.01
C ALA A 122 -10.91 -1.68 2.26
N LEU A 123 -10.53 -2.89 1.83
CA LEU A 123 -11.27 -4.12 2.14
C LEU A 123 -11.26 -4.38 3.65
N ARG A 124 -10.11 -4.23 4.32
CA ARG A 124 -10.00 -4.40 5.77
C ARG A 124 -10.91 -3.45 6.53
N LEU A 125 -11.04 -2.21 6.07
CA LEU A 125 -11.96 -1.24 6.66
C LEU A 125 -13.43 -1.72 6.58
N ARG A 126 -13.80 -2.50 5.55
CA ARG A 126 -15.16 -2.98 5.34
C ARG A 126 -15.46 -4.33 5.97
N GLU A 127 -14.48 -5.25 5.97
CA GLU A 127 -14.69 -6.65 6.38
C GLU A 127 -13.91 -7.07 7.63
N GLY A 128 -12.97 -6.24 8.11
CA GLY A 128 -12.11 -6.51 9.27
C GLY A 128 -10.99 -7.52 9.02
N SER A 129 -11.22 -8.56 8.20
CA SER A 129 -10.21 -9.54 7.76
C SER A 129 -10.04 -9.51 6.25
N VAL A 130 -8.85 -9.83 5.74
CA VAL A 130 -8.55 -9.74 4.31
C VAL A 130 -7.71 -10.92 3.81
N PRO A 131 -7.77 -11.25 2.51
CA PRO A 131 -6.87 -12.24 1.93
C PRO A 131 -5.40 -11.81 2.01
N ALA A 132 -4.49 -12.80 2.11
CA ALA A 132 -3.05 -12.55 2.02
C ALA A 132 -2.65 -11.98 0.65
N SER A 133 -3.35 -12.36 -0.42
CA SER A 133 -3.16 -11.83 -1.76
C SER A 133 -3.78 -10.44 -1.91
N LYS A 134 -2.97 -9.45 -2.27
CA LYS A 134 -3.45 -8.08 -2.54
C LYS A 134 -4.33 -8.01 -3.80
N LEU A 135 -4.05 -8.84 -4.81
CA LEU A 135 -4.89 -8.95 -6.01
C LEU A 135 -6.25 -9.55 -5.67
N GLU A 136 -6.28 -10.58 -4.84
CA GLU A 136 -7.53 -11.16 -4.37
C GLU A 136 -8.31 -10.17 -3.51
N SER A 137 -7.62 -9.37 -2.69
CA SER A 137 -8.26 -8.27 -1.94
C SER A 137 -8.90 -7.24 -2.88
N ALA A 138 -8.22 -6.85 -3.96
CA ALA A 138 -8.78 -5.96 -4.97
C ALA A 138 -9.95 -6.62 -5.75
N ALA A 139 -9.92 -7.93 -6.00
CA ALA A 139 -11.06 -8.61 -6.62
C ALA A 139 -12.28 -8.63 -5.67
N ARG A 140 -12.05 -8.97 -4.39
CA ARG A 140 -13.10 -9.07 -3.37
C ARG A 140 -13.72 -7.72 -3.00
N LEU A 141 -12.94 -6.64 -3.04
CA LEU A 141 -13.40 -5.28 -2.77
C LEU A 141 -14.51 -4.81 -3.71
N LYS A 142 -14.66 -5.43 -4.89
CA LYS A 142 -15.77 -5.18 -5.82
C LYS A 142 -17.15 -5.40 -5.18
N THR A 143 -17.25 -6.19 -4.11
CA THR A 143 -18.49 -6.37 -3.33
C THR A 143 -18.93 -5.10 -2.59
N HIS A 144 -18.03 -4.13 -2.42
CA HIS A 144 -18.26 -2.88 -1.69
C HIS A 144 -18.08 -1.61 -2.53
N VAL A 145 -17.42 -1.72 -3.69
CA VAL A 145 -17.12 -0.60 -4.60
C VAL A 145 -17.39 -1.04 -6.02
N ASP A 146 -18.18 -0.25 -6.76
CA ASP A 146 -18.43 -0.49 -8.17
C ASP A 146 -17.25 0.04 -9.02
N TYR A 147 -16.31 -0.86 -9.33
CA TYR A 147 -15.19 -0.60 -10.22
C TYR A 147 -14.76 -1.84 -11.01
N ASP A 148 -13.94 -1.62 -12.02
CA ASP A 148 -13.30 -2.67 -12.80
C ASP A 148 -12.12 -3.29 -12.04
N ALA A 149 -12.36 -4.35 -11.26
CA ALA A 149 -11.29 -5.02 -10.52
C ALA A 149 -10.33 -5.84 -11.39
N GLU A 150 -10.76 -6.26 -12.57
CA GLU A 150 -9.93 -7.05 -13.49
C GLU A 150 -8.77 -6.22 -14.03
N ILE A 151 -8.89 -4.89 -14.10
CA ILE A 151 -7.79 -4.04 -14.58
C ILE A 151 -6.52 -4.20 -13.75
N PHE A 152 -6.64 -4.39 -12.43
CA PHE A 152 -5.48 -4.61 -11.57
C PHE A 152 -4.75 -5.92 -11.89
N LYS A 153 -5.51 -6.97 -12.24
CA LYS A 153 -4.95 -8.25 -12.70
C LYS A 153 -4.27 -8.12 -14.06
N LEU A 154 -4.87 -7.37 -14.98
CA LEU A 154 -4.25 -7.11 -16.29
C LEU A 154 -2.95 -6.32 -16.16
N VAL A 155 -2.93 -5.25 -15.36
CA VAL A 155 -1.70 -4.48 -15.09
C VAL A 155 -0.66 -5.33 -14.36
N HIS A 156 -1.08 -6.27 -13.51
CA HIS A 156 -0.16 -7.22 -12.89
C HIS A 156 0.49 -8.14 -13.93
N GLN A 157 -0.29 -8.70 -14.86
CA GLN A 157 0.23 -9.52 -15.96
C GLN A 157 1.18 -8.73 -16.86
N LEU A 158 0.92 -7.43 -17.08
CA LEU A 158 1.84 -6.55 -17.79
C LEU A 158 3.18 -6.38 -17.07
N LYS A 159 3.15 -6.33 -15.73
CA LYS A 159 4.33 -6.21 -14.87
C LYS A 159 5.17 -7.49 -14.85
N THR A 160 4.53 -8.66 -14.84
CA THR A 160 5.22 -9.96 -14.80
C THR A 160 5.64 -10.46 -16.18
N GLY A 161 5.10 -9.89 -17.26
CA GLY A 161 5.37 -10.32 -18.63
C GLY A 161 4.42 -11.41 -19.14
N ASP A 162 3.39 -11.76 -18.36
CA ASP A 162 2.44 -12.83 -18.69
C ASP A 162 1.28 -12.36 -19.59
N TYR A 163 1.19 -11.07 -19.92
CA TYR A 163 0.14 -10.53 -20.77
C TYR A 163 0.40 -10.82 -22.26
N SER A 164 -0.53 -11.51 -22.92
CA SER A 164 -0.41 -11.95 -24.33
C SER A 164 -1.48 -11.38 -25.28
N GLY A 165 -2.36 -10.51 -24.79
CA GLY A 165 -3.43 -9.89 -25.59
C GLY A 165 -2.97 -8.69 -26.42
N PRO A 166 -3.84 -8.17 -27.32
CA PRO A 166 -3.59 -6.88 -27.96
C PRO A 166 -3.46 -5.79 -26.88
N LEU A 167 -2.42 -4.96 -27.00
CA LEU A 167 -2.11 -3.92 -26.03
C LEU A 167 -2.48 -2.55 -26.62
N ASP A 168 -3.54 -1.95 -26.08
CA ASP A 168 -3.78 -0.51 -26.19
C ASP A 168 -3.48 0.13 -24.83
N PRO A 169 -2.29 0.74 -24.65
CA PRO A 169 -1.88 1.34 -23.39
C PRO A 169 -2.81 2.45 -22.91
N GLU A 170 -3.42 3.22 -23.81
CA GLU A 170 -4.31 4.32 -23.46
C GLU A 170 -5.67 3.80 -22.97
N ALA A 171 -6.24 2.82 -23.66
CA ALA A 171 -7.48 2.18 -23.21
C ALA A 171 -7.31 1.48 -21.85
N LEU A 172 -6.18 0.80 -21.64
CA LEU A 172 -5.86 0.19 -20.34
C LEU A 172 -5.66 1.22 -19.24
N PHE A 173 -4.92 2.30 -19.53
CA PHE A 173 -4.74 3.39 -18.57
C PHE A 173 -6.07 4.05 -18.22
N GLY A 174 -6.97 4.27 -19.19
CA GLY A 174 -8.30 4.83 -18.94
C GLY A 174 -9.12 3.98 -17.96
N ARG A 175 -9.11 2.64 -18.15
CA ARG A 175 -9.74 1.70 -17.20
C ARG A 175 -9.09 1.74 -15.83
N TYR A 176 -7.76 1.80 -15.78
CA TYR A 176 -6.98 1.80 -14.54
C TYR A 176 -7.24 3.07 -13.72
N LEU A 177 -7.18 4.23 -14.39
CA LEU A 177 -7.49 5.53 -13.80
C LEU A 177 -8.93 5.59 -13.29
N ALA A 178 -9.89 5.11 -14.07
CA ALA A 178 -11.30 5.07 -13.67
C ALA A 178 -11.53 4.17 -12.45
N ALA A 179 -10.88 3.00 -12.38
CA ALA A 179 -10.99 2.12 -11.22
C ALA A 179 -10.45 2.79 -9.94
N ILE A 180 -9.32 3.48 -10.03
CA ILE A 180 -8.73 4.20 -8.90
C ILE A 180 -9.60 5.38 -8.49
N ASP A 181 -10.14 6.14 -9.44
CA ASP A 181 -11.03 7.27 -9.16
C ASP A 181 -12.31 6.82 -8.44
N ARG A 182 -12.93 5.72 -8.89
CA ARG A 182 -14.07 5.08 -8.21
C ARG A 182 -13.73 4.63 -6.79
N LEU A 183 -12.56 4.04 -6.59
CA LEU A 183 -12.08 3.66 -5.26
C LEU A 183 -11.91 4.89 -4.35
N CYS A 184 -11.33 5.97 -4.86
CA CYS A 184 -11.20 7.23 -4.12
C CYS A 184 -12.58 7.76 -3.69
N ALA A 185 -13.53 7.83 -4.62
CA ALA A 185 -14.88 8.31 -4.36
C ALA A 185 -15.63 7.44 -3.33
N ALA A 186 -15.45 6.12 -3.39
CA ALA A 186 -16.08 5.22 -2.42
C ALA A 186 -15.53 5.40 -1.00
N VAL A 187 -14.21 5.48 -0.84
CA VAL A 187 -13.58 5.70 0.48
C VAL A 187 -13.99 7.05 1.08
N ASP A 188 -14.08 8.09 0.24
CA ASP A 188 -14.58 9.41 0.64
C ASP A 188 -16.03 9.32 1.15
N GLY A 189 -16.87 8.55 0.47
CA GLY A 189 -18.26 8.31 0.85
C GLY A 189 -18.47 7.39 2.06
N TRP A 190 -17.44 6.72 2.58
CA TRP A 190 -17.54 5.84 3.75
C TRP A 190 -17.43 6.58 5.10
N ALA A 191 -17.35 7.91 5.09
CA ALA A 191 -17.52 8.68 6.31
C ALA A 191 -18.98 8.59 6.78
N GLU A 192 -19.31 7.68 7.70
CA GLU A 192 -20.60 7.72 8.39
C GLU A 192 -20.74 9.05 9.15
N GLY A 193 -21.77 9.84 8.80
CA GLY A 193 -22.01 11.16 9.39
C GLY A 193 -22.74 12.17 8.49
N LYS A 194 -23.82 11.76 7.82
CA LYS A 194 -25.00 12.61 7.59
C LYS A 194 -26.25 11.85 7.99
#